data_AF-A0A3B0TH91-F1
#
_entry.id   AF-A0A3B0TH91-F1
#
_cell.length_a   1.000
_cell.length_b   1.000
_cell.length_c   1.000
_cell.angle_alpha   90.00
_cell.angle_beta   90.00
_cell.angle_gamma   90.00
#
_symmetry.space_group_name_H-M   'P 1'
#
loop_
_entity.id
_entity.type
_entity.pdbx_description
1 polymer ?
#
loop_
_entity_poly.entity_id
_entity_poly.type
_entity_poly.pdbx_seq_one_letter_code
_entity_poly.pdbx_strand_id
1 'polypeptide(L)' 'MAEEKEDNSKNCASCKKALYRVKRYYRNGAYYCNQNCYKKKLEEASAEAKA' A
#
# COMPACT_ATOMS: atom_id res chain seq x y z
N MET A 1 10.51 10.13 28.55
CA MET A 1 10.86 10.08 27.12
C MET A 1 10.64 8.66 26.66
N ALA A 2 9.45 8.37 26.14
CA ALA A 2 9.16 7.14 25.44
C ALA A 2 8.67 7.59 24.07
N GLU A 3 9.63 7.87 23.18
CA GLU A 3 9.35 7.97 21.76
C GLU A 3 8.95 6.56 21.33
N GLU A 4 7.64 6.29 21.45
CA GLU A 4 6.99 5.16 20.83
C GLU A 4 7.28 5.28 19.35
N LYS A 5 8.31 4.56 18.91
CA LYS A 5 8.65 4.31 17.52
C LYS A 5 7.33 4.08 16.82
N GLU A 6 6.94 5.05 16.01
CA GLU A 6 5.85 4.93 15.07
C GLU A 6 6.10 3.60 14.36
N ASP A 7 5.36 2.58 14.76
CA ASP A 7 5.31 1.33 14.06
C ASP A 7 4.82 1.76 12.69
N ASN A 8 5.77 1.89 11.76
CA ASN A 8 5.53 2.26 10.39
C ASN A 8 4.89 1.03 9.75
N SER A 9 3.69 0.69 10.25
CA SER A 9 2.75 -0.26 9.76
C SER A 9 2.47 0.20 8.35
N LYS A 10 3.26 -0.31 7.41
CA LYS A 10 3.18 0.07 6.00
C LYS A 10 1.76 -0.18 5.57
N ASN A 11 0.95 0.86 5.40
CA ASN A 11 -0.45 0.69 5.02
C ASN A 11 -0.51 0.30 3.55
N CYS A 12 -1.55 -0.43 3.17
CA CYS A 12 -1.85 -0.68 1.77
C CYS A 12 -2.19 0.62 1.06
N ALA A 13 -1.50 0.92 -0.05
CA ALA A 13 -1.73 2.13 -0.82
C ALA A 13 -3.14 2.21 -1.45
N SER A 14 -3.85 1.08 -1.57
CA SER A 14 -5.23 1.05 -2.09
C SER A 14 -6.27 1.09 -0.97
N CYS A 15 -6.23 0.15 -0.02
CA CYS A 15 -7.28 0.00 1.00
C CYS A 15 -6.91 0.54 2.39
N LYS A 16 -5.72 1.15 2.55
CA LYS A 16 -5.19 1.73 3.79
C LYS A 16 -5.08 0.78 4.99
N LYS A 17 -5.38 -0.50 4.82
CA LYS A 17 -5.21 -1.53 5.86
C LYS A 17 -3.74 -1.64 6.28
N ALA A 18 -3.49 -1.82 7.57
CA ALA A 18 -2.17 -2.12 8.09
C ALA A 18 -1.64 -3.43 7.47
N LEU A 19 -0.43 -3.40 6.91
CA LEU A 19 0.20 -4.59 6.35
C LEU A 19 1.11 -5.24 7.37
N TYR A 20 0.82 -6.50 7.65
CA TYR A 20 1.76 -7.36 8.36
C TYR A 20 3.01 -7.58 7.49
N ARG A 21 4.19 -7.46 8.12
CA ARG A 21 5.51 -7.55 7.45
C ARG A 21 5.69 -8.79 6.56
N VAL A 22 5.03 -9.89 6.93
CA VAL A 22 5.03 -11.20 6.24
C VAL A 22 4.17 -11.27 4.97
N LYS A 23 3.15 -10.41 4.82
CA LYS A 23 2.20 -10.46 3.68
C LYS A 23 2.16 -9.17 2.86
N ARG A 24 3.24 -8.38 2.91
CA ARG A 24 3.34 -7.15 2.13
C ARG A 24 3.61 -7.45 0.65
N TYR A 25 2.69 -7.05 -0.22
CA TYR A 25 2.87 -7.14 -1.67
C TYR A 25 3.45 -5.82 -2.17
N TYR A 26 4.76 -5.79 -2.48
CA TYR A 26 5.44 -4.58 -2.93
C TYR A 26 5.50 -4.51 -4.45
N ARG A 27 5.03 -3.42 -5.05
CA ARG A 27 4.97 -3.24 -6.51
C ARG A 27 4.91 -1.76 -6.89
N ASN A 28 5.57 -1.34 -7.96
CA ASN A 28 5.59 0.07 -8.43
C ASN A 28 5.88 1.11 -7.32
N GLY A 29 6.81 0.81 -6.41
CA GLY A 29 7.16 1.74 -5.32
C GLY A 29 6.22 1.72 -4.11
N ALA A 30 5.09 1.02 -4.17
CA ALA A 30 4.07 1.02 -3.12
C ALA A 30 3.82 -0.37 -2.50
N TYR A 31 3.29 -0.37 -1.28
CA TYR A 31 2.92 -1.59 -0.55
C TYR A 31 1.42 -1.85 -0.64
N TYR A 32 1.05 -3.10 -0.85
CA TYR A 32 -0.33 -3.55 -0.98
C TYR A 32 -0.61 -4.78 -0.13
N CYS A 33 -1.89 -5.01 0.21
CA CYS A 33 -2.31 -6.22 0.90
C CYS A 33 -2.15 -7.48 0.05
N ASN A 34 -2.39 -7.34 -1.25
CA ASN A 34 -2.44 -8.43 -2.21
C ASN A 34 -2.44 -7.87 -3.64
N GLN A 35 -2.34 -8.77 -4.62
CA GLN A 35 -2.37 -8.40 -6.04
C GLN A 35 -3.67 -7.70 -6.45
N ASN A 36 -4.82 -8.00 -5.83
CA ASN A 36 -6.09 -7.34 -6.15
C ASN A 36 -6.07 -5.85 -5.78
N CYS A 37 -5.53 -5.50 -4.60
CA CYS A 37 -5.33 -4.10 -4.20
C CYS A 37 -4.37 -3.36 -5.13
N TYR A 38 -3.35 -4.05 -5.64
CA TYR A 38 -2.45 -3.48 -6.64
C TYR A 38 -3.15 -3.25 -7.99
N LYS A 39 -3.95 -4.21 -8.47
CA LYS A 39 -4.73 -4.07 -9.71
C LYS A 39 -5.71 -2.90 -9.64
N LYS A 40 -6.49 -2.78 -8.56
CA LYS A 40 -7.38 -1.64 -8.35
C LYS A 40 -6.64 -0.30 -8.42
N LYS A 41 -5.51 -0.20 -7.73
CA LYS A 41 -4.73 1.03 -7.75
C LYS A 41 -4.09 1.31 -9.10
N LEU A 42 -3.72 0.28 -9.86
CA LEU A 42 -3.28 0.42 -11.25
C LEU A 42 -4.40 0.91 -12.17
N GLU A 43 -5.62 0.39 -12.00
CA GLU A 43 -6.78 0.82 -12.78
C GLU A 43 -7.12 2.29 -12.49
N GLU A 44 -7.07 2.70 -11.22
CA GLU A 44 -7.18 4.11 -10.81
C GLU A 44 -6.04 4.96 -11.43
N ALA A 45 -4.78 4.59 -11.20
CA ALA A 45 -3.64 5.35 -11.70
C ALA A 45 -3.58 5.44 -13.24
N SER A 46 -4.05 4.41 -13.94
CA SER A 46 -4.15 4.41 -15.40
C SER A 46 -5.30 5.31 -15.91
N ALA A 47 -6.32 5.56 -15.09
CA ALA A 47 -7.35 6.54 -15.40
C ALA A 47 -6.84 7.98 -15.20
N GLU A 48 -5.99 8.19 -14.20
CA GLU A 48 -5.39 9.50 -13.90
C GLU A 48 -4.28 9.90 -14.91
N ALA A 49 -3.57 8.94 -15.51
CA ALA A 49 -2.51 9.20 -16.49
C ALA A 49 -3.00 9.59 -17.91
N LYS A 50 -4.32 9.70 -18.12
CA LYS A 50 -4.94 10.12 -19.40
C LYS A 50 -5.68 11.46 -19.33
N ALA A 51 -5.61 12.17 -18.19
CA ALA A 51 -6.18 13.51 -18.02
C ALA A 51 -5.15 14.61 -18.30
#